data_AF-A0AA38YQ89-F1
#
_entry.id   AF-A0AA38YQ89-F1
#
_cell.length_a   1.000
_cell.length_b   1.000
_cell.length_c   1.000
_cell.angle_alpha   90.00
_cell.angle_beta   90.00
_cell.angle_gamma   90.00
#
_symmetry.space_group_name_H-M   'P 1'
#
loop_
_entity.id
_entity.type
_entity.pdbx_description
1 polymer ?
#
loop_
_entity_poly.entity_id
_entity_poly.type
_entity_poly.pdbx_seq_one_letter_code
_entity_poly.pdbx_strand_id
1 'polypeptide(L)'
;MVCHSVLNFVVESGAKGCGVIVSGKLCVQHAKSIKFKGEYLISFGQPVKDYIDSAVRYILPKRGVLSIKFKVTTQLCSEGQAGPHNAIV
;
A
#
# COMPACT_ATOMS: atom_id res chain seq x y z
N MET A 1 14.78 -5.51 0.00
CA MET A 1 14.64 -6.61 -0.96
C MET A 1 13.20 -7.15 -1.00
N VAL A 2 12.59 -7.50 0.15
CA VAL A 2 11.24 -8.09 0.20
C VAL A 2 10.09 -7.12 -0.18
N CYS A 3 10.18 -5.82 0.13
CA CYS A 3 9.08 -4.90 -0.20
C CYS A 3 8.92 -4.64 -1.72
N HIS A 4 10.01 -4.74 -2.50
CA HIS A 4 9.93 -4.59 -3.96
C HIS A 4 9.27 -5.78 -4.64
N SER A 5 9.52 -7.00 -4.16
CA SER A 5 8.83 -8.18 -4.70
C SER A 5 7.34 -8.16 -4.40
N VAL A 6 6.93 -7.66 -3.21
CA VAL A 6 5.50 -7.48 -2.89
C VAL A 6 4.85 -6.41 -3.78
N LEU A 7 5.54 -5.31 -4.08
CA LEU A 7 5.03 -4.31 -5.02
C LEU A 7 4.78 -4.92 -6.40
N ASN A 8 5.73 -5.71 -6.92
CA ASN A 8 5.59 -6.38 -8.22
C ASN A 8 4.43 -7.39 -8.20
N PHE A 9 4.28 -8.17 -7.13
CA PHE A 9 3.19 -9.14 -7.00
C PHE A 9 1.81 -8.50 -7.05
N VAL A 10 1.63 -7.33 -6.41
CA VAL A 10 0.31 -6.67 -6.38
C VAL A 10 0.02 -5.95 -7.71
N VAL A 11 1.04 -5.47 -8.42
CA VAL A 11 0.86 -4.94 -9.79
C VAL A 11 0.51 -6.08 -10.76
N GLU A 12 1.16 -7.23 -10.64
CA GLU A 12 0.87 -8.43 -11.43
C GLU A 12 -0.55 -8.97 -11.16
N SER A 13 -1.07 -8.81 -9.93
CA SER A 13 -2.45 -9.14 -9.59
C SER A 13 -3.50 -8.15 -10.12
N GLY A 14 -3.12 -7.16 -10.92
CA GLY A 14 -4.05 -6.22 -11.54
C GLY A 14 -4.37 -4.97 -10.72
N ALA A 15 -3.55 -4.61 -9.72
CA ALA A 15 -3.69 -3.29 -9.08
C ALA A 15 -3.10 -2.19 -9.97
N LYS A 16 -3.64 -0.97 -9.89
CA LYS A 16 -3.14 0.19 -10.68
C LYS A 16 -1.84 0.77 -10.10
N GLY A 17 -1.68 0.65 -8.78
CA GLY A 17 -0.54 1.20 -8.07
C GLY A 17 -0.53 0.76 -6.62
N CYS A 18 0.66 0.72 -6.01
CA CYS A 18 0.84 0.22 -4.66
C CYS A 18 1.85 1.05 -3.88
N GLY A 19 1.63 1.19 -2.58
CA GLY A 19 2.53 1.85 -1.64
C GLY A 19 2.70 1.01 -0.39
N VAL A 20 3.95 0.86 0.06
CA VAL A 20 4.28 0.16 1.30
C VAL A 20 5.03 1.11 2.22
N ILE A 21 4.59 1.21 3.47
CA ILE A 21 5.25 2.02 4.49
C ILE A 21 5.62 1.10 5.64
N VAL A 22 6.93 0.94 5.87
CA VAL A 22 7.46 0.19 7.02
C VAL A 22 7.93 1.19 8.04
N SER A 23 7.38 1.13 9.26
CA SER A 23 7.68 2.08 10.33
C SER A 23 7.98 1.36 11.64
N GLY A 24 8.99 1.82 12.37
CA GLY A 24 9.32 1.32 13.70
C GLY A 24 10.81 1.38 14.00
N LYS A 25 11.25 0.62 15.01
CA LYS A 25 12.67 0.41 15.29
C LYS A 25 13.22 -0.60 14.27
N LEU A 26 13.60 -0.11 13.09
CA LEU A 26 14.32 -0.90 12.09
C LEU A 26 15.75 -1.22 12.63
N CYS A 27 16.76 -1.51 11.78
CA CYS A 27 18.13 -1.80 12.24
C CYS A 27 18.85 -0.66 13.03
N VAL A 28 18.12 0.31 13.58
CA VAL A 28 18.59 1.51 14.29
C VAL A 28 17.84 1.67 15.63
N GLN A 29 18.43 2.41 16.58
CA GLN A 29 17.88 2.64 17.93
C GLN A 29 16.60 3.50 17.94
N HIS A 30 16.49 4.44 17.00
CA HIS A 30 15.36 5.35 16.87
C HIS A 30 14.33 4.85 15.86
N ALA A 31 13.08 5.31 15.97
CA ALA A 31 12.05 4.97 15.01
C ALA A 31 12.38 5.59 13.64
N LYS A 32 12.33 4.78 12.59
CA LYS A 32 12.48 5.22 11.20
C LYS A 32 11.26 4.76 10.40
N SER A 33 10.84 5.58 9.43
CA SER A 33 9.80 5.22 8.47
C SER A 33 10.42 5.17 7.08
N ILE A 34 10.25 4.04 6.40
CA ILE A 34 10.67 3.85 5.01
C ILE A 34 9.41 3.73 4.17
N LYS A 35 9.29 4.59 3.18
CA LYS A 35 8.16 4.64 2.25
C LYS A 35 8.63 4.12 0.89
N PHE A 36 8.01 3.06 0.42
CA PHE A 36 8.16 2.54 -0.93
C PHE A 36 6.88 2.92 -1.68
N LYS A 37 7.02 3.67 -2.77
CA LYS A 37 5.90 4.07 -3.63
C LYS A 37 6.10 3.44 -4.99
N GLY A 38 5.09 2.73 -5.48
CA GLY A 38 4.96 2.36 -6.88
C GLY A 38 4.32 3.47 -7.69
N GLU A 39 4.15 3.21 -8.98
CA GLU A 39 3.52 4.13 -9.90
C GLU A 39 2.01 4.24 -9.61
N TYR A 40 1.44 5.44 -9.73
CA TYR A 40 0.01 5.74 -9.58
C TYR A 40 -0.62 5.54 -8.18
N LEU A 41 -0.42 6.53 -7.29
CA LEU A 41 -1.10 6.63 -5.99
C LEU A 41 -1.91 7.93 -5.89
N ILE A 42 -3.24 7.81 -5.77
CA ILE A 42 -4.11 8.95 -5.49
C ILE A 42 -3.87 9.38 -4.03
N SER A 43 -3.61 10.67 -3.79
CA SER A 43 -3.28 11.15 -2.43
C SER A 43 -4.36 12.06 -1.84
N PHE A 44 -5.27 12.61 -2.65
CA PHE A 44 -6.25 13.61 -2.24
C PHE A 44 -7.63 13.39 -2.90
N GLY A 45 -8.68 13.87 -2.23
CA GLY A 45 -10.06 13.85 -2.72
C GLY A 45 -10.91 12.68 -2.20
N GLN A 46 -12.17 12.64 -2.64
CA GLN A 46 -13.07 11.49 -2.47
C GLN A 46 -12.52 10.17 -3.06
N PRO A 47 -11.85 10.14 -4.24
CA PRO A 47 -11.38 8.87 -4.81
C PRO A 47 -10.33 8.15 -3.95
N VAL A 48 -9.71 8.82 -2.97
CA VAL A 48 -8.84 8.16 -1.99
C VAL A 48 -9.60 7.12 -1.18
N LYS A 49 -10.88 7.34 -0.87
CA LYS A 49 -11.67 6.41 -0.07
C LYS A 49 -12.25 5.26 -0.89
N ASP A 50 -12.59 5.55 -2.14
CA ASP A 50 -13.27 4.59 -3.02
C ASP A 50 -12.29 3.66 -3.72
N TYR A 51 -11.10 4.16 -4.10
CA TYR A 51 -10.11 3.42 -4.88
C TYR A 51 -8.94 2.86 -4.09
N ILE A 52 -8.72 3.32 -2.85
CA ILE A 52 -7.55 2.92 -2.08
C ILE A 52 -7.96 2.06 -0.91
N ASP A 53 -7.58 0.79 -0.96
CA ASP A 53 -7.61 -0.05 0.21
C ASP A 53 -6.32 0.12 1.03
N SER A 54 -6.47 0.26 2.34
CA SER A 54 -5.35 0.48 3.25
C SER A 54 -5.35 -0.56 4.36
N ALA A 55 -4.29 -1.35 4.44
CA ALA A 55 -4.12 -2.38 5.47
C ALA A 55 -2.94 -2.07 6.38
N VAL A 56 -3.12 -2.24 7.70
CA VAL A 56 -2.05 -2.09 8.68
C VAL A 56 -1.88 -3.37 9.49
N ARG A 57 -0.64 -3.81 9.63
CA ARG A 57 -0.26 -4.92 10.49
C ARG A 57 0.95 -4.57 11.35
N TYR A 58 0.92 -5.07 12.58
CA TYR A 58 1.98 -4.89 13.56
C TYR A 58 2.68 -6.23 13.77
N ILE A 59 4.00 -6.19 13.88
CA ILE A 59 4.84 -7.35 14.11
C ILE A 59 5.70 -7.01 15.33
N LEU A 60 5.80 -7.94 16.27
CA LEU A 60 6.63 -7.79 17.46
C LEU A 60 7.89 -8.66 17.35
N PRO A 61 8.98 -8.15 16.75
CA PRO A 61 10.29 -8.76 16.90
C PRO A 61 10.86 -8.53 18.32
N LYS A 62 11.89 -9.31 18.70
CA LYS A 62 12.57 -9.15 20.00
C LYS A 62 13.14 -7.75 20.27
N ARG A 63 13.42 -6.96 19.23
CA ARG A 63 14.03 -5.62 19.34
C ARG A 63 13.02 -4.47 19.52
N GLY A 64 11.71 -4.74 19.39
CA GLY A 64 10.67 -3.72 19.51
C GLY A 64 9.47 -4.00 18.63
N VAL A 65 8.66 -2.99 18.33
CA VAL A 65 7.48 -3.12 17.46
C VAL A 65 7.78 -2.56 16.07
N LEU A 66 7.42 -3.32 15.05
CA LEU A 66 7.41 -2.89 13.65
C LEU A 66 5.97 -2.81 13.17
N SER A 67 5.71 -1.85 12.30
CA SER A 67 4.41 -1.69 11.64
C SER A 67 4.63 -1.66 10.14
N ILE A 68 3.74 -2.35 9.43
CA ILE A 68 3.70 -2.36 7.98
C ILE A 68 2.32 -1.83 7.59
N LYS A 69 2.30 -0.75 6.81
CA LYS A 69 1.10 -0.19 6.21
C LYS A 69 1.19 -0.41 4.71
N PHE A 70 0.18 -1.02 4.14
CA PHE A 70 -0.01 -1.16 2.70
C PHE A 70 -1.11 -0.22 2.25
N LYS A 71 -0.93 0.36 1.07
CA LYS A 71 -1.93 1.11 0.32
C LYS A 71 -1.97 0.54 -1.08
N VAL A 72 -3.11 0.06 -1.52
CA VAL A 72 -3.30 -0.53 -2.85
C VAL A 72 -4.37 0.27 -3.57
N THR A 73 -4.06 0.74 -4.78
CA THR A 73 -5.01 1.39 -5.67
C THR A 73 -5.63 0.34 -6.56
N THR A 74 -6.94 0.14 -6.42
CA THR A 74 -7.70 -0.79 -7.26
C THR A 74 -7.98 -0.16 -8.62
N GLN A 75 -8.04 -0.99 -9.67
CA GLN A 75 -8.42 -0.54 -11.01
C GLN A 75 -9.92 -0.25 -11.10
N LEU A 76 -10.29 0.63 -12.05
CA LEU A 76 -11.69 0.87 -12.39
C LEU A 76 -12.24 -0.40 -13.06
N CYS A 77 -13.39 -0.87 -12.59
CA CYS A 77 -14.05 -2.04 -13.17
C CYS A 77 -14.65 -1.67 -14.53
N SER A 78 -14.26 -2.38 -15.61
CA SER A 78 -14.95 -2.27 -16.91
C SER A 78 -16.15 -3.20 -17.01
N GLU A 79 -16.09 -4.43 -16.48
CA GLU A 79 -17.16 -5.43 -16.56
C GLU A 79 -16.91 -6.51 -15.47
N GLY A 80 -17.56 -6.40 -14.30
CA GLY A 80 -17.76 -7.53 -13.38
C GLY A 80 -16.65 -7.96 -12.39
N GLN A 81 -15.59 -7.17 -12.13
CA GLN A 81 -14.64 -7.45 -11.03
C GLN A 81 -14.44 -6.28 -10.04
N ALA A 82 -14.20 -6.64 -8.77
CA ALA A 82 -14.16 -5.78 -7.58
C ALA A 82 -13.39 -4.45 -7.77
N GLY A 83 -14.11 -3.37 -8.08
CA GLY A 83 -13.61 -2.00 -8.12
C GLY A 83 -14.78 -0.99 -8.10
N PRO A 84 -14.60 0.22 -7.56
CA PRO A 84 -15.67 1.22 -7.52
C PRO A 84 -16.11 1.59 -8.94
N HIS A 85 -17.42 1.71 -9.16
CA HIS A 85 -18.01 2.00 -10.48
C HIS A 85 -17.88 3.48 -10.90
N ASN A 86 -17.61 4.38 -9.96
CA ASN A 86 -17.57 5.81 -10.21
C ASN A 86 -16.21 6.21 -10.79
N ALA A 87 -16.14 6.45 -12.10
CA ALA A 87 -14.93 6.91 -12.75
C ALA A 87 -14.32 8.15 -12.07
N ILE A 88 -12.98 8.16 -11.96
CA ILE A 88 -12.18 9.31 -11.57
C ILE A 88 -12.34 10.38 -12.67
N VAL A 89 -13.29 11.29 -12.47
CA VAL A 89 -13.50 12.50 -13.27
C VAL A 89 -12.46 13.57 -12.96
#